data_AF-A0A2G6UJA4-F1
#
_entry.id   AF-A0A2G6UJA4-F1
#
_cell.length_a   1.000
_cell.length_b   1.000
_cell.length_c   1.000
_cell.angle_alpha   90.00
_cell.angle_beta   90.00
_cell.angle_gamma   90.00
#
_symmetry.space_group_name_H-M   'P 1'
#
loop_
_entity.id
_entity.type
_entity.pdbx_description
1 polymer ?
#
loop_
_entity_poly.entity_id
_entity_poly.type
_entity_poly.pdbx_seq_one_letter_code
_entity_poly.pdbx_strand_id
1 'polypeptide(L)'
;MENIIESIAFLITVSGAFIAIIEFRSNNRIKRAEFLEKLIIEFHHSKLDIARSLLDDFIYVPKANRELSPQEQLEMAQSLDSFLRDHKEEPITTEGEIKVRASFDNLLDFFTKLSYYLKQKLIQPSELSYFKYYIIRISNKKEVLNYIERYYYIEDFQKLFNEFK
;
A
#
# COMPACT_ATOMS: atom_id res chain seq x y z
N MET A 1 32.48 9.88 52.77
CA MET A 1 32.44 10.69 51.53
C MET A 1 32.33 9.83 50.28
N GLU A 2 33.01 8.67 50.20
CA GLU A 2 32.92 7.72 49.08
C GLU A 2 31.48 7.33 48.69
N ASN A 3 30.64 6.88 49.65
CA ASN A 3 29.25 6.47 49.36
C ASN A 3 28.37 7.57 48.72
N ILE A 4 28.67 8.85 48.98
CA ILE A 4 27.91 9.98 48.42
C ILE A 4 28.34 10.22 46.97
N ILE A 5 29.64 10.12 46.68
CA ILE A 5 30.19 10.28 45.33
C ILE A 5 29.70 9.14 44.42
N GLU A 6 29.71 7.90 44.90
CA GLU A 6 29.18 6.74 44.18
C GLU A 6 27.68 6.86 43.89
N SER A 7 26.90 7.36 44.86
CA SER A 7 25.46 7.59 44.69
C SER A 7 25.16 8.66 43.64
N ILE A 8 25.95 9.74 43.60
CA ILE A 8 25.81 10.81 42.60
C ILE A 8 26.21 10.31 41.21
N ALA A 9 27.30 9.55 41.09
CA ALA A 9 27.74 8.97 39.82
C ALA A 9 26.67 8.02 39.25
N PHE A 10 26.09 7.15 40.09
CA PHE A 10 25.00 6.26 39.69
C PHE A 10 23.78 7.02 39.16
N LEU A 11 23.35 8.09 39.85
CA LEU A 11 22.22 8.91 39.42
C LEU A 11 22.46 9.60 38.07
N ILE A 12 23.69 10.06 37.80
CA ILE A 12 24.06 10.66 36.52
C ILE A 12 24.00 9.61 35.41
N THR A 13 24.52 8.40 35.64
CA THR A 13 24.49 7.32 34.64
C THR A 13 23.06 6.88 34.31
N VAL A 14 22.20 6.71 35.31
CA VAL A 14 20.78 6.33 35.10
C VAL A 14 20.03 7.42 34.35
N SER A 15 20.26 8.69 34.71
CA SER A 15 19.63 9.84 34.04
C SER A 15 20.07 9.95 32.58
N GLY A 16 21.37 9.78 32.31
CA GLY A 16 21.91 9.79 30.94
C GLY A 16 21.36 8.64 30.08
N ALA A 17 21.28 7.43 30.64
CA ALA A 17 20.67 6.29 29.96
C ALA A 17 19.19 6.53 29.65
N PHE A 18 18.45 7.15 30.57
CA PHE A 18 17.04 7.48 30.38
C PHE A 18 16.84 8.51 29.26
N ILE A 19 17.64 9.58 29.23
CA ILE A 19 17.61 10.58 28.15
C ILE A 19 17.95 9.93 26.80
N ALA A 20 19.00 9.10 26.75
CA ALA A 20 19.38 8.39 25.53
C ALA A 20 18.26 7.47 25.01
N ILE A 21 17.52 6.79 25.89
CA ILE A 21 16.35 5.98 25.51
C ILE A 21 15.23 6.86 24.93
N ILE A 22 14.96 8.02 25.54
CA ILE A 22 13.95 8.97 25.05
C ILE A 22 14.35 9.50 23.67
N GLU A 23 15.59 9.94 23.52
CA GLU A 23 16.12 10.49 22.27
C GLU A 23 16.13 9.44 21.16
N PHE A 24 16.56 8.21 21.46
CA PHE A 24 16.48 7.08 20.54
C PHE A 24 15.05 6.79 20.10
N ARG A 25 14.08 6.80 21.03
CA ARG A 25 12.66 6.63 20.72
C ARG A 25 12.13 7.77 19.85
N SER A 26 12.52 9.00 20.13
CA SER A 26 12.14 10.19 19.36
C SER A 26 12.69 10.12 17.93
N ASN A 27 13.99 9.84 17.78
CA ASN A 27 14.65 9.72 16.48
C ASN A 27 14.03 8.58 15.64
N ASN A 28 13.72 7.44 16.26
CA ASN A 28 13.03 6.35 15.57
C ASN A 28 11.61 6.72 15.11
N ARG A 29 10.89 7.55 15.89
CA ARG A 29 9.58 8.08 15.46
C ARG A 29 9.72 9.00 14.25
N ILE A 30 10.71 9.90 14.25
CA ILE A 30 10.98 10.80 13.12
C ILE A 30 11.30 9.99 11.86
N LYS A 31 12.22 9.03 11.94
CA LYS A 31 12.58 8.16 10.81
C LYS A 31 11.40 7.37 10.26
N ARG A 32 10.50 6.90 11.13
CA ARG A 32 9.26 6.22 10.71
C ARG A 32 8.30 7.19 10.03
N ALA A 33 8.15 8.41 10.53
CA ALA A 33 7.32 9.43 9.88
C ALA A 33 7.84 9.77 8.47
N GLU A 34 9.15 10.01 8.32
CA GLU A 34 9.80 10.23 7.02
C GLU A 34 9.61 9.06 6.06
N PHE A 35 9.67 7.83 6.59
CA PHE A 35 9.43 6.63 5.79
C PHE A 35 7.96 6.54 5.33
N LEU A 36 7.00 6.78 6.23
CA LEU A 36 5.57 6.80 5.90
C LEU A 36 5.23 7.89 4.87
N GLU A 37 5.85 9.07 4.97
CA GLU A 37 5.69 10.14 3.99
C GLU A 37 6.10 9.66 2.58
N LYS A 38 7.21 8.93 2.45
CA LYS A 38 7.62 8.34 1.18
C LYS A 38 6.58 7.35 0.64
N LEU A 39 5.99 6.53 1.51
CA LEU A 39 4.92 5.61 1.10
C LEU A 39 3.66 6.35 0.66
N ILE A 40 3.31 7.45 1.33
CA ILE A 40 2.18 8.30 0.92
C ILE A 40 2.45 8.92 -0.45
N ILE A 41 3.64 9.47 -0.68
CA ILE A 41 4.02 10.04 -1.99
C ILE A 41 3.94 8.97 -3.08
N GLU A 42 4.49 7.78 -2.83
CA GLU A 42 4.44 6.67 -3.77
C GLU A 42 2.99 6.25 -4.07
N PHE A 43 2.14 6.20 -3.04
CA PHE A 43 0.72 5.87 -3.20
C PHE A 43 -0.04 6.88 -4.07
N HIS A 44 0.41 8.15 -4.12
CA HIS A 44 -0.17 9.19 -4.99
C HIS A 44 0.45 9.24 -6.37
N HIS A 45 1.39 8.35 -6.68
CA HIS A 45 2.01 8.32 -7.98
C HIS A 45 0.97 7.97 -9.06
N SER A 46 1.03 8.65 -10.21
CA SER A 46 0.06 8.55 -11.30
C SER A 46 -0.13 7.16 -11.90
N LYS A 47 0.80 6.24 -11.61
CA LYS A 47 0.74 4.83 -12.04
C LYS A 47 -0.39 4.07 -11.32
N LEU A 48 -0.81 4.52 -10.15
CA LEU A 48 -1.85 3.89 -9.33
C LEU A 48 -3.23 4.54 -9.55
N ASP A 49 -3.32 5.62 -10.33
CA ASP A 49 -4.54 6.42 -10.45
C ASP A 49 -5.72 5.61 -10.97
N ILE A 50 -5.52 4.83 -12.04
CA ILE A 50 -6.59 4.02 -12.64
C ILE A 50 -7.13 3.00 -11.64
N ALA A 51 -6.23 2.25 -10.99
CA ALA A 51 -6.64 1.25 -9.99
C ALA A 51 -7.34 1.90 -8.79
N ARG A 52 -6.85 3.04 -8.29
CA ARG A 52 -7.51 3.77 -7.20
C ARG A 52 -8.90 4.26 -7.60
N SER A 53 -9.04 4.86 -8.77
CA SER A 53 -10.34 5.31 -9.29
C SER A 53 -11.34 4.15 -9.48
N LEU A 54 -10.90 3.04 -10.06
CA LEU A 54 -11.75 1.85 -10.23
C LEU A 54 -12.11 1.20 -8.88
N LEU A 55 -11.20 1.23 -7.91
CA LEU A 55 -11.51 0.82 -6.55
C LEU A 55 -12.54 1.71 -5.89
N ASP A 56 -12.59 3.00 -6.22
CA ASP A 56 -13.58 4.01 -5.79
C ASP A 56 -14.90 3.97 -6.57
N ASP A 57 -15.10 2.94 -7.41
CA ASP A 57 -16.27 2.77 -8.28
C ASP A 57 -16.42 3.85 -9.37
N PHE A 58 -15.36 4.58 -9.69
CA PHE A 58 -15.34 5.43 -10.88
C PHE A 58 -15.18 4.58 -12.15
N ILE A 59 -15.72 5.09 -13.26
CA ILE A 59 -15.59 4.48 -14.59
C ILE A 59 -14.22 4.83 -15.17
N TYR A 60 -13.54 3.85 -15.78
CA TYR A 60 -12.35 4.13 -16.56
C TYR A 60 -12.73 4.88 -17.84
N VAL A 61 -12.19 6.09 -18.00
CA VAL A 61 -12.34 6.89 -19.22
C VAL A 61 -10.97 7.03 -19.88
N PRO A 62 -10.77 6.44 -21.07
CA PRO A 62 -9.55 6.66 -21.84
C PRO A 62 -9.36 8.17 -22.08
N LYS A 63 -8.21 8.72 -21.69
CA LYS A 63 -7.90 10.13 -21.97
C LYS A 63 -7.73 10.30 -23.48
N ALA A 64 -8.72 10.87 -24.14
CA ALA A 64 -8.66 11.18 -25.57
C ALA A 64 -8.89 12.68 -25.81
N ASN A 65 -7.94 13.33 -26.49
CA ASN A 65 -8.14 14.64 -27.12
C ASN A 65 -8.75 14.50 -28.52
N ARG A 66 -9.42 13.36 -28.78
CA ARG A 66 -10.00 12.96 -30.06
C ARG A 66 -11.30 12.21 -29.79
N GLU A 67 -12.08 12.00 -30.85
CA GLU A 67 -13.21 11.07 -30.78
C GLU A 67 -12.72 9.67 -30.37
N LEU A 68 -13.45 9.07 -29.42
CA LEU A 68 -13.17 7.73 -28.93
C LEU A 68 -13.49 6.73 -30.03
N SER A 69 -12.55 5.82 -30.27
CA SER A 69 -12.78 4.67 -31.15
C SER A 69 -13.90 3.77 -30.60
N PRO A 70 -14.58 2.96 -31.43
CA PRO A 70 -15.57 2.00 -30.96
C PRO A 70 -15.04 1.06 -29.86
N GLN A 71 -13.76 0.67 -29.93
CA GLN A 71 -13.09 -0.10 -28.88
C GLN A 71 -12.99 0.67 -27.55
N GLU A 72 -12.59 1.94 -27.57
CA GLU A 72 -12.49 2.77 -26.36
C GLU A 72 -13.88 3.03 -25.74
N GLN A 73 -14.93 3.16 -26.56
CA GLN A 73 -16.31 3.27 -26.08
C GLN A 73 -16.79 1.96 -25.43
N LEU A 74 -16.40 0.81 -25.97
CA LEU A 74 -16.67 -0.49 -25.38
C LEU A 74 -15.93 -0.67 -24.04
N GLU A 75 -14.68 -0.24 -23.95
CA GLU A 75 -13.88 -0.25 -22.71
C GLU A 75 -14.52 0.60 -21.60
N MET A 76 -15.20 1.71 -21.93
CA MET A 76 -15.95 2.50 -20.94
C MET A 76 -17.17 1.75 -20.37
N ALA A 77 -17.72 0.79 -21.11
CA ALA A 77 -18.82 -0.06 -20.66
C ALA A 77 -18.36 -1.34 -19.95
N GLN A 78 -17.04 -1.61 -19.95
CA GLN A 78 -16.46 -2.80 -19.36
C GLN A 78 -16.43 -2.71 -17.84
N SER A 79 -16.71 -3.84 -17.20
CA SER A 79 -16.63 -3.98 -15.75
C SER A 79 -15.19 -4.24 -15.32
N LEU A 80 -14.90 -4.08 -14.02
CA LEU A 80 -13.60 -4.42 -13.47
C LEU A 80 -13.22 -5.89 -13.74
N ASP A 81 -14.20 -6.79 -13.74
CA ASP A 81 -14.01 -8.22 -14.03
C ASP A 81 -13.45 -8.45 -15.44
N SER A 82 -13.96 -7.70 -16.44
CA SER A 82 -13.44 -7.80 -17.81
C SER A 82 -12.01 -7.30 -17.95
N PHE A 83 -11.57 -6.33 -17.14
CA PHE A 83 -10.18 -5.86 -17.17
C PHE A 83 -9.22 -6.78 -16.40
N LEU A 84 -9.70 -7.46 -15.36
CA LEU A 84 -8.90 -8.32 -14.47
C LEU A 84 -9.10 -9.82 -14.75
N ARG A 85 -9.55 -10.15 -15.97
CA ARG A 85 -9.79 -11.53 -16.42
C ARG A 85 -8.51 -12.36 -16.55
N ASP A 86 -8.69 -13.68 -16.67
CA ASP A 86 -7.57 -14.59 -16.90
C ASP A 86 -7.07 -14.46 -18.36
N HIS A 87 -5.76 -14.22 -18.52
CA HIS A 87 -5.12 -14.15 -19.83
C HIS A 87 -5.02 -15.51 -20.52
N LYS A 88 -5.27 -16.61 -19.79
CA LYS A 88 -5.33 -17.96 -20.35
C LYS A 88 -6.59 -18.21 -21.18
N GLU A 89 -7.67 -17.46 -20.92
CA GLU A 89 -8.93 -17.59 -21.66
C GLU A 89 -8.82 -16.92 -23.04
N GLU A 90 -8.28 -15.70 -23.07
CA GLU A 90 -8.03 -14.95 -24.30
C GLU A 90 -6.81 -14.03 -24.10
N PRO A 91 -5.96 -13.81 -25.12
CA PRO A 91 -4.84 -12.88 -25.02
C PRO A 91 -5.26 -11.46 -24.62
N ILE A 92 -4.38 -10.76 -23.90
CA ILE A 92 -4.59 -9.38 -23.50
C ILE A 92 -4.07 -8.48 -24.61
N THR A 93 -4.98 -7.86 -25.37
CA THR A 93 -4.63 -7.12 -26.58
C THR A 93 -5.09 -5.67 -26.59
N THR A 94 -6.08 -5.31 -25.75
CA THR A 94 -6.62 -3.96 -25.73
C THR A 94 -5.78 -3.03 -24.86
N GLU A 95 -5.59 -1.79 -25.33
CA GLU A 95 -4.76 -0.81 -24.62
C GLU A 95 -5.35 -0.44 -23.25
N GLY A 96 -6.69 -0.37 -23.13
CA GLY A 96 -7.35 -0.13 -21.86
C GLY A 96 -7.10 -1.24 -20.86
N GLU A 97 -7.25 -2.51 -21.26
CA GLU A 97 -6.99 -3.65 -20.38
C GLU A 97 -5.54 -3.68 -19.91
N ILE A 98 -4.57 -3.46 -20.81
CA ILE A 98 -3.15 -3.40 -20.46
C ILE A 98 -2.89 -2.30 -19.42
N LYS A 99 -3.45 -1.10 -19.61
CA LYS A 99 -3.27 0.03 -18.69
C LYS A 99 -3.91 -0.21 -17.33
N VAL A 100 -5.13 -0.74 -17.30
CA VAL A 100 -5.84 -1.05 -16.05
C VAL A 100 -5.05 -2.10 -15.26
N ARG A 101 -4.66 -3.21 -15.91
CA ARG A 101 -3.87 -4.27 -15.27
C ARG A 101 -2.54 -3.78 -14.74
N ALA A 102 -1.79 -3.03 -15.55
CA ALA A 102 -0.53 -2.44 -15.10
C ALA A 102 -0.72 -1.51 -13.90
N SER A 103 -1.82 -0.74 -13.84
CA SER A 103 -2.13 0.09 -12.69
C SER A 103 -2.45 -0.73 -11.44
N PHE A 104 -3.21 -1.82 -11.59
CA PHE A 104 -3.49 -2.76 -10.51
C PHE A 104 -2.24 -3.49 -10.03
N ASP A 105 -1.36 -3.92 -10.92
CA ASP A 105 -0.09 -4.56 -10.55
C ASP A 105 0.75 -3.61 -9.68
N ASN A 106 0.90 -2.35 -10.10
CA ASN A 106 1.61 -1.33 -9.30
C ASN A 106 0.97 -1.13 -7.92
N LEU A 107 -0.37 -1.13 -7.85
CA LEU A 107 -1.10 -0.98 -6.59
C LEU A 107 -0.92 -2.20 -5.67
N LEU A 108 -1.01 -3.40 -6.22
CA LEU A 108 -0.87 -4.65 -5.46
C LEU A 108 0.58 -4.88 -5.01
N ASP A 109 1.56 -4.50 -5.81
CA ASP A 109 2.97 -4.47 -5.42
C ASP A 109 3.21 -3.52 -4.24
N PHE A 110 2.58 -2.33 -4.27
CA PHE A 110 2.62 -1.39 -3.16
C PHE A 110 2.05 -2.02 -1.87
N PHE A 111 0.92 -2.72 -1.95
CA PHE A 111 0.32 -3.38 -0.77
C PHE A 111 1.09 -4.62 -0.29
N THR A 112 1.67 -5.39 -1.20
CA THR A 112 2.62 -6.48 -0.88
C THR A 112 3.79 -5.94 -0.06
N LYS A 113 4.34 -4.81 -0.49
CA LYS A 113 5.41 -4.11 0.22
C LYS A 113 4.99 -3.59 1.59
N LEU A 114 3.78 -3.02 1.72
CA LEU A 114 3.24 -2.63 3.04
C LEU A 114 3.12 -3.83 3.99
N SER A 115 2.63 -4.96 3.47
CA SER A 115 2.53 -6.20 4.24
C SER A 115 3.91 -6.71 4.65
N TYR A 116 4.91 -6.67 3.77
CA TYR A 116 6.29 -6.99 4.11
C TYR A 116 6.81 -6.10 5.25
N TYR A 117 6.61 -4.78 5.18
CA TYR A 117 7.03 -3.86 6.25
C TYR A 117 6.33 -4.13 7.58
N LEU A 118 5.04 -4.50 7.57
CA LEU A 118 4.33 -4.98 8.77
C LEU A 118 4.90 -6.30 9.28
N LYS A 119 5.18 -7.28 8.40
CA LYS A 119 5.75 -8.59 8.78
C LYS A 119 7.10 -8.38 9.49
N GLN A 120 7.93 -7.46 9.00
CA GLN A 120 9.24 -7.11 9.57
C GLN A 120 9.19 -6.12 10.75
N LYS A 121 8.00 -5.68 11.19
CA LYS A 121 7.81 -4.70 12.28
C LYS A 121 8.53 -3.36 12.02
N LEU A 122 8.73 -2.99 10.75
CA LEU A 122 9.28 -1.68 10.37
C LEU A 122 8.24 -0.57 10.50
N ILE A 123 6.96 -0.94 10.36
CA ILE A 123 5.80 -0.11 10.61
C ILE A 123 4.80 -0.86 11.50
N GLN A 124 3.91 -0.13 12.14
CA GLN A 124 2.84 -0.64 12.99
C GLN A 124 1.49 -0.56 12.24
N PRO A 125 0.53 -1.45 12.53
CA PRO A 125 -0.80 -1.40 11.94
C PRO A 125 -1.49 -0.03 12.09
N SER A 126 -1.35 0.62 13.24
CA SER A 126 -1.93 1.96 13.50
C SER A 126 -1.43 3.03 12.53
N GLU A 127 -0.22 2.89 11.98
CA GLU A 127 0.37 3.84 11.03
C GLU A 127 -0.17 3.70 9.61
N LEU A 128 -0.86 2.61 9.31
CA LEU A 128 -1.47 2.36 8.00
C LEU A 128 -2.88 2.93 7.87
N SER A 129 -3.33 3.72 8.85
CA SER A 129 -4.65 4.36 8.84
C SER A 129 -4.91 5.13 7.53
N TYR A 130 -3.88 5.72 6.94
CA TYR A 130 -3.95 6.42 5.65
C TYR A 130 -4.39 5.50 4.50
N PHE A 131 -3.90 4.26 4.48
CA PHE A 131 -4.15 3.30 3.40
C PHE A 131 -5.35 2.39 3.69
N LYS A 132 -5.87 2.41 4.93
CA LYS A 132 -6.93 1.51 5.43
C LYS A 132 -8.12 1.41 4.48
N TYR A 133 -8.58 2.54 3.96
CA TYR A 133 -9.72 2.58 3.05
C TYR A 133 -9.49 1.67 1.83
N TYR A 134 -8.37 1.80 1.13
CA TYR A 134 -8.07 0.99 -0.06
C TYR A 134 -7.77 -0.47 0.26
N ILE A 135 -7.17 -0.75 1.42
CA ILE A 135 -6.96 -2.12 1.91
C ILE A 135 -8.31 -2.84 2.05
N ILE A 136 -9.30 -2.17 2.66
CA ILE A 136 -10.66 -2.71 2.83
C ILE A 136 -11.36 -2.87 1.47
N ARG A 137 -11.18 -1.93 0.54
CA ARG A 137 -11.80 -2.04 -0.79
C ARG A 137 -11.26 -3.25 -1.56
N ILE A 138 -9.95 -3.47 -1.52
CA ILE A 138 -9.32 -4.64 -2.14
C ILE A 138 -9.80 -5.94 -1.49
N SER A 139 -9.84 -6.00 -0.16
CA SER A 139 -10.23 -7.23 0.55
C SER A 139 -11.70 -7.63 0.37
N ASN A 140 -12.53 -6.74 -0.18
CA ASN A 140 -13.97 -6.97 -0.41
C ASN A 140 -14.37 -7.03 -1.89
N LYS A 141 -13.46 -6.74 -2.84
CA LYS A 141 -13.78 -6.81 -4.28
C LYS A 141 -13.33 -8.14 -4.87
N LYS A 142 -14.30 -8.98 -5.24
CA LYS A 142 -14.09 -10.35 -5.73
C LYS A 142 -13.17 -10.38 -6.96
N GLU A 143 -13.35 -9.45 -7.89
CA GLU A 143 -12.57 -9.35 -9.12
C GLU A 143 -11.08 -9.16 -8.81
N VAL A 144 -10.78 -8.31 -7.82
CA VAL A 144 -9.41 -8.04 -7.37
C VAL A 144 -8.85 -9.24 -6.60
N LEU A 145 -9.65 -9.88 -5.74
CA LEU A 145 -9.22 -11.08 -5.03
C LEU A 145 -8.89 -12.23 -5.99
N ASN A 146 -9.73 -12.47 -7.00
CA ASN A 146 -9.46 -13.45 -8.05
C ASN A 146 -8.17 -13.12 -8.81
N TYR A 147 -7.92 -11.84 -9.08
CA TYR A 147 -6.70 -11.39 -9.73
C TYR A 147 -5.46 -11.67 -8.86
N ILE A 148 -5.54 -11.38 -7.56
CA ILE A 148 -4.48 -11.70 -6.59
C ILE A 148 -4.23 -13.21 -6.57
N GLU A 149 -5.27 -14.04 -6.45
CA GLU A 149 -5.11 -15.51 -6.40
C GLU A 149 -4.45 -16.11 -7.65
N ARG A 150 -4.63 -15.46 -8.82
CA ARG A 150 -4.05 -15.92 -10.09
C ARG A 150 -2.60 -15.50 -10.28
N TYR A 151 -2.24 -14.28 -9.86
CA TYR A 151 -0.99 -13.63 -10.24
C TYR A 151 -0.05 -13.30 -9.07
N TYR A 152 -0.54 -13.43 -7.84
CA TYR A 152 0.18 -13.08 -6.61
C TYR A 152 0.08 -14.21 -5.58
N TYR A 153 0.94 -14.14 -4.55
CA TYR A 153 0.82 -15.01 -3.37
C TYR A 153 -0.16 -14.39 -2.38
N ILE A 154 -1.31 -15.02 -2.17
CA ILE A 154 -2.38 -14.48 -1.29
C ILE A 154 -1.89 -14.29 0.15
N GLU A 155 -0.94 -15.10 0.61
CA GLU A 155 -0.28 -15.04 1.91
C GLU A 155 0.47 -13.71 2.13
N ASP A 156 0.85 -13.03 1.06
CA ASP A 156 1.43 -11.70 1.14
C ASP A 156 0.42 -10.63 1.51
N PHE A 157 -0.87 -10.87 1.30
CA PHE A 157 -1.92 -9.92 1.66
C PHE A 157 -2.63 -10.27 2.96
N GLN A 158 -2.59 -11.54 3.40
CA GLN A 158 -3.31 -12.02 4.58
C GLN A 158 -3.04 -11.20 5.85
N LYS A 159 -1.77 -10.88 6.15
CA LYS A 159 -1.45 -10.06 7.32
C LYS A 159 -2.11 -8.69 7.21
N LEU A 160 -1.98 -8.04 6.06
CA LEU A 160 -2.58 -6.74 5.82
C LEU A 160 -4.10 -6.79 5.94
N PHE A 161 -4.77 -7.78 5.34
CA PHE A 161 -6.23 -7.91 5.39
C PHE A 161 -6.74 -8.23 6.79
N ASN A 162 -6.06 -9.09 7.54
CA ASN A 162 -6.49 -9.48 8.88
C ASN A 162 -6.38 -8.33 9.91
N GLU A 163 -5.47 -7.39 9.70
CA GLU A 163 -5.32 -6.22 10.57
C GLU A 163 -6.46 -5.18 10.39
N PHE A 164 -7.19 -5.25 9.27
CA PHE A 164 -8.22 -4.25 8.90
C PHE A 164 -9.59 -4.83 8.53
N LYS A 165 -9.81 -6.13 8.75
CA LYS A 165 -11.14 -6.75 8.77
C LYS A 165 -11.90 -6.33 10.03
#